data_AF-A0AAW1YL37-F1
#
_entry.id   AF-A0AAW1YL37-F1
#
_cell.length_a   1.000
_cell.length_b   1.000
_cell.length_c   1.000
_cell.angle_alpha   90.00
_cell.angle_beta   90.00
_cell.angle_gamma   90.00
#
_symmetry.space_group_name_H-M   'P 1'
#
loop_
_entity.id
_entity.type
_entity.pdbx_description
1 polymer ?
#
loop_
_entity_poly.entity_id
_entity_poly.type
_entity_poly.pdbx_seq_one_letter_code
_entity_poly.pdbx_strand_id
1 'polypeptide(L)'
;MAGSYRERFSLTEYTSGEIELAKGNFSERVKLRAEGIWDVVYKGHIGGDTVAIKFLSLNDSPEYYFKYVVEFFSNIRHPNLLGMLGFCTELKCLVYEYVDIENSTLQDVLISSADDNTLKKKLQWQDRIRIAAEIGSALCYLSTYSKLYVIFLDVKAFGKLMNLLTGFSGEIDYSLAERLTLIRSLKETAGQWPQDLAEKLVDLSRSCNSILYNSDVEFYMETVKTELEEIRKKAEGIVSPCAGSRGLGFNREASNDEIPSAFLCPIYQEVMKDPHVAADGFCYEREAIEKWLKGGHDTSPLTNLKLQHEILIPCQTLLSLITDWHCERSIPYP
;
A
#
# COMPACT_ATOMS: atom_id res chain seq x y z
N MET A 1 -15.72 -26.03 -3.18
CA MET A 1 -14.82 -24.95 -2.71
C MET A 1 -14.88 -23.67 -3.57
N ALA A 2 -15.35 -23.71 -4.83
CA ALA A 2 -15.55 -22.49 -5.65
C ALA A 2 -16.68 -21.55 -5.15
N GLY A 3 -17.58 -22.02 -4.29
CA GLY A 3 -18.73 -21.25 -3.80
C GLY A 3 -18.40 -20.19 -2.74
N SER A 4 -17.43 -20.43 -1.84
CA SER A 4 -17.15 -19.49 -0.74
C SER A 4 -16.21 -18.34 -1.13
N TYR A 5 -15.52 -18.43 -2.27
CA TYR A 5 -14.69 -17.33 -2.79
C TYR A 5 -15.49 -16.32 -3.62
N ARG A 6 -16.67 -16.72 -4.14
CA ARG A 6 -17.60 -15.83 -4.86
C ARG A 6 -18.19 -14.74 -3.96
N GLU A 7 -18.38 -15.02 -2.67
CA GLU A 7 -19.03 -14.09 -1.73
C GLU A 7 -18.06 -13.06 -1.13
N ARG A 8 -16.73 -13.29 -1.16
CA ARG A 8 -15.76 -12.39 -0.51
C ARG A 8 -15.38 -11.16 -1.34
N PHE A 9 -15.83 -11.06 -2.59
CA PHE A 9 -15.48 -9.98 -3.52
C PHE A 9 -16.67 -9.33 -4.25
N SER A 10 -17.92 -9.64 -3.86
CA SER A 10 -19.06 -8.86 -4.34
C SER A 10 -19.12 -7.54 -3.58
N LEU A 11 -18.88 -6.42 -4.26
CA LEU A 11 -19.04 -5.11 -3.65
C LEU A 11 -20.47 -4.90 -3.18
N THR A 12 -20.62 -4.35 -1.99
CA THR A 12 -21.92 -4.03 -1.40
C THR A 12 -22.23 -2.54 -1.60
N GLU A 13 -23.40 -2.23 -2.16
CA GLU A 13 -23.93 -0.87 -2.13
C GLU A 13 -24.72 -0.70 -0.82
N TYR A 14 -24.21 0.15 0.07
CA TYR A 14 -24.82 0.46 1.35
C TYR A 14 -25.77 1.65 1.22
N THR A 15 -26.86 1.60 1.97
CA THR A 15 -27.79 2.72 2.11
C THR A 15 -27.19 3.85 2.94
N SER A 16 -27.67 5.08 2.74
CA SER A 16 -27.28 6.21 3.59
C SER A 16 -27.49 5.92 5.08
N GLY A 17 -28.62 5.32 5.44
CA GLY A 17 -28.94 4.95 6.83
C GLY A 17 -27.94 3.97 7.45
N GLU A 18 -27.46 2.97 6.70
CA GLU A 18 -26.43 2.04 7.20
C GLU A 18 -25.10 2.74 7.48
N ILE A 19 -24.68 3.65 6.59
CA ILE A 19 -23.45 4.43 6.77
C ILE A 19 -23.56 5.39 7.96
N GLU A 20 -24.70 6.04 8.15
CA GLU A 20 -24.93 6.96 9.26
C GLU A 20 -24.92 6.23 10.62
N LEU A 21 -25.57 5.06 10.68
CA LEU A 21 -25.56 4.18 11.84
C LEU A 21 -24.15 3.69 12.16
N ALA A 22 -23.41 3.23 11.14
CA ALA A 22 -22.05 2.71 11.29
C ALA A 22 -21.08 3.73 11.88
N LYS A 23 -21.29 5.02 11.55
CA LYS A 23 -20.48 6.15 11.96
C LYS A 23 -20.92 6.76 13.30
N GLY A 24 -21.96 6.24 13.94
CA GLY A 24 -22.50 6.80 15.18
C GLY A 24 -22.91 8.27 15.06
N ASN A 25 -23.64 8.62 13.99
CA ASN A 25 -24.18 9.98 13.73
C ASN A 25 -23.13 11.09 13.57
N PHE A 26 -22.05 10.86 12.81
CA PHE A 26 -21.02 11.86 12.52
C PHE A 26 -20.30 12.44 13.75
N SER A 27 -20.12 11.63 14.80
CA SER A 27 -19.33 12.06 15.95
C SER A 27 -17.87 12.34 15.55
N GLU A 28 -17.33 13.51 15.96
CA GLU A 28 -15.92 13.86 15.72
C GLU A 28 -14.95 12.85 16.37
N ARG A 29 -15.43 12.05 17.34
CA ARG A 29 -14.65 11.03 18.06
C ARG A 29 -14.23 9.83 17.21
N VAL A 30 -14.93 9.55 16.11
CA VAL A 30 -14.63 8.43 15.19
C VAL A 30 -14.00 8.88 13.88
N LYS A 31 -13.71 10.18 13.77
CA LYS A 31 -13.01 10.76 12.63
C LYS A 31 -11.53 10.39 12.71
N LEU A 32 -11.05 9.68 11.70
CA LEU A 32 -9.65 9.24 11.65
C LEU A 32 -8.73 10.35 11.17
N ARG A 33 -9.23 11.29 10.34
CA ARG A 33 -8.50 12.51 9.93
C ARG A 33 -9.43 13.68 9.68
N ALA A 34 -8.97 14.86 10.08
CA ALA A 34 -9.46 16.16 9.67
C ALA A 34 -8.25 16.95 9.14
N GLU A 35 -8.43 17.63 8.01
CA GLU A 35 -7.63 18.78 7.50
C GLU A 35 -6.98 18.59 6.11
N GLY A 36 -7.27 19.56 5.23
CA GLY A 36 -6.66 19.74 3.91
C GLY A 36 -7.50 19.26 2.72
N ILE A 37 -6.84 19.09 1.57
CA ILE A 37 -7.36 18.63 0.25
C ILE A 37 -7.83 17.15 0.27
N TRP A 38 -8.02 16.57 1.45
CA TRP A 38 -8.17 15.12 1.64
C TRP A 38 -9.62 14.78 1.95
N ASP A 39 -10.08 13.67 1.39
CA ASP A 39 -11.37 13.05 1.69
C ASP A 39 -11.45 12.66 3.17
N VAL A 40 -12.57 12.97 3.82
CA VAL A 40 -12.74 12.72 5.26
C VAL A 40 -12.96 11.23 5.49
N VAL A 41 -12.12 10.61 6.32
CA VAL A 41 -12.21 9.18 6.66
C VAL A 41 -12.70 8.99 8.09
N TYR A 42 -13.65 8.09 8.27
CA TYR A 42 -14.19 7.72 9.58
C TYR A 42 -14.03 6.23 9.84
N LYS A 43 -13.79 5.88 11.10
CA LYS A 43 -13.92 4.50 11.59
C LYS A 43 -15.40 4.23 11.85
N GLY A 44 -15.91 3.10 11.42
CA GLY A 44 -17.30 2.69 11.65
C GLY A 44 -17.43 1.19 11.85
N HIS A 45 -18.66 0.74 12.10
CA HIS A 45 -18.98 -0.69 12.22
C HIS A 45 -20.21 -1.03 11.37
N ILE A 46 -20.08 -1.95 10.42
CA ILE A 46 -21.17 -2.40 9.54
C ILE A 46 -21.27 -3.92 9.66
N GLY A 47 -22.45 -4.45 10.00
CA GLY A 47 -22.66 -5.90 10.08
C GLY A 47 -21.79 -6.65 11.10
N GLY A 48 -21.15 -5.94 12.04
CA GLY A 48 -20.17 -6.49 12.98
C GLY A 48 -18.71 -6.31 12.57
N ASP A 49 -18.45 -5.95 11.31
CA ASP A 49 -17.10 -5.67 10.81
C ASP A 49 -16.69 -4.23 11.09
N THR A 50 -15.41 -4.02 11.41
CA THR A 50 -14.86 -2.67 11.57
C THR A 50 -14.42 -2.16 10.20
N VAL A 51 -14.89 -0.97 9.83
CA VAL A 51 -14.71 -0.41 8.48
C VAL A 51 -14.12 1.01 8.51
N ALA A 52 -13.42 1.37 7.43
CA ALA A 52 -13.01 2.72 7.13
C ALA A 52 -13.92 3.31 6.04
N ILE A 53 -14.57 4.43 6.32
CA ILE A 53 -15.54 5.08 5.43
C ILE A 53 -14.92 6.39 4.93
N LYS A 54 -14.54 6.42 3.65
CA LYS A 54 -13.91 7.57 2.97
C LYS A 54 -14.96 8.35 2.20
N PHE A 55 -15.28 9.55 2.66
CA PHE A 55 -16.21 10.46 1.98
C PHE A 55 -15.49 11.26 0.92
N LEU A 56 -15.93 11.11 -0.34
CA LEU A 56 -15.32 11.81 -1.45
C LEU A 56 -15.85 13.24 -1.51
N SER A 57 -14.96 14.21 -1.72
CA SER A 57 -15.30 15.64 -1.87
C SER A 57 -15.91 15.93 -3.25
N LEU A 58 -16.99 15.22 -3.60
CA LEU A 58 -17.62 15.19 -4.91
C LEU A 58 -19.05 15.75 -4.88
N ASN A 59 -19.41 16.53 -3.86
CA ASN A 59 -20.77 17.02 -3.66
C ASN A 59 -21.32 17.74 -4.89
N ASP A 60 -20.51 18.61 -5.50
CA ASP A 60 -20.86 19.35 -6.72
C ASP A 60 -20.59 18.58 -8.03
N SER A 61 -20.03 17.36 -7.94
CA SER A 61 -19.74 16.54 -9.12
C SER A 61 -20.97 15.76 -9.59
N PRO A 62 -21.12 15.54 -10.90
CA PRO A 62 -22.18 14.70 -11.45
C PRO A 62 -22.16 13.27 -10.91
N GLU A 63 -23.32 12.63 -10.79
CA GLU A 63 -23.44 11.25 -10.29
C GLU A 63 -22.63 10.24 -11.11
N TYR A 64 -22.53 10.42 -12.44
CA TYR A 64 -21.73 9.55 -13.30
C TYR A 64 -20.25 9.56 -12.91
N TYR A 65 -19.74 10.66 -12.34
CA TYR A 65 -18.37 10.76 -11.89
C TYR A 65 -18.13 9.85 -10.68
N PHE A 66 -19.07 9.83 -9.73
CA PHE A 66 -19.00 8.90 -8.60
C PHE A 66 -19.07 7.44 -9.06
N LYS A 67 -19.96 7.11 -10.00
CA LYS A 67 -20.05 5.76 -10.58
C LYS A 67 -18.75 5.34 -11.25
N TYR A 68 -18.10 6.24 -11.98
CA TYR A 68 -16.76 5.99 -12.55
C TYR A 68 -15.72 5.68 -11.47
N VAL A 69 -15.71 6.42 -10.36
CA VAL A 69 -14.80 6.16 -9.23
C VAL A 69 -15.06 4.80 -8.61
N VAL A 70 -16.32 4.43 -8.40
CA VAL A 70 -16.71 3.11 -7.87
C VAL A 70 -16.29 1.99 -8.80
N GLU A 71 -16.57 2.12 -10.10
CA GLU A 71 -16.19 1.14 -11.13
C GLU A 71 -14.66 1.01 -11.27
N PHE A 72 -13.94 2.12 -11.09
CA PHE A 72 -12.49 2.09 -11.07
C PHE A 72 -11.98 1.30 -9.87
N PHE A 73 -12.34 1.69 -8.64
CA PHE A 73 -11.83 1.05 -7.42
C PHE A 73 -12.36 -0.36 -7.18
N SER A 74 -13.50 -0.74 -7.76
CA SER A 74 -14.01 -2.12 -7.67
C SER A 74 -13.10 -3.14 -8.34
N ASN A 75 -12.36 -2.71 -9.36
CA ASN A 75 -11.49 -3.54 -10.19
C ASN A 75 -10.00 -3.46 -9.80
N ILE A 76 -9.63 -2.56 -8.89
CA ILE A 76 -8.25 -2.43 -8.42
C ILE A 76 -7.89 -3.64 -7.54
N ARG A 77 -6.84 -4.36 -7.96
CA ARG A 77 -6.24 -5.45 -7.18
C ARG A 77 -4.72 -5.28 -7.19
N HIS A 78 -4.17 -4.90 -6.04
CA HIS A 78 -2.73 -4.73 -5.85
C HIS A 78 -2.34 -5.14 -4.41
N PRO A 79 -1.22 -5.84 -4.18
CA PRO A 79 -0.86 -6.35 -2.85
C PRO A 79 -0.67 -5.25 -1.79
N ASN A 80 -0.35 -4.02 -2.21
CA ASN A 80 -0.21 -2.86 -1.33
C ASN A 80 -1.37 -1.85 -1.43
N LEU A 81 -2.51 -2.25 -2.01
CA LEU A 81 -3.75 -1.46 -1.98
C LEU A 81 -4.84 -2.24 -1.25
N LEU A 82 -5.53 -1.54 -0.37
CA LEU A 82 -6.66 -2.10 0.35
C LEU A 82 -7.85 -2.27 -0.60
N GLY A 83 -8.40 -3.48 -0.65
CA GLY A 83 -9.60 -3.77 -1.43
C GLY A 83 -10.83 -3.04 -0.89
N MET A 84 -11.66 -2.53 -1.80
CA MET A 84 -12.93 -1.90 -1.44
C MET A 84 -13.97 -2.96 -1.08
N LEU A 85 -14.62 -2.80 0.08
CA LEU A 85 -15.74 -3.67 0.52
C LEU A 85 -17.06 -3.24 -0.10
N GLY A 86 -17.24 -1.93 -0.30
CA GLY A 86 -18.48 -1.38 -0.83
C GLY A 86 -18.46 0.13 -0.96
N PHE A 87 -19.63 0.71 -1.20
CA PHE A 87 -19.80 2.14 -1.44
C PHE A 87 -21.22 2.59 -1.08
N CYS A 88 -21.43 3.90 -1.00
CA CYS A 88 -22.76 4.51 -0.86
C CYS A 88 -22.90 5.66 -1.85
N THR A 89 -23.85 5.54 -2.78
CA THR A 89 -24.10 6.54 -3.82
C THR A 89 -24.69 7.82 -3.27
N GLU A 90 -25.64 7.71 -2.32
CA GLU A 90 -26.33 8.86 -1.71
C GLU A 90 -25.36 9.79 -0.97
N LEU A 91 -24.43 9.20 -0.21
CA LEU A 91 -23.44 9.92 0.60
C LEU A 91 -22.09 10.09 -0.10
N LYS A 92 -21.95 9.61 -1.35
CA LYS A 92 -20.73 9.62 -2.15
C LYS A 92 -19.49 9.15 -1.36
N CYS A 93 -19.58 7.99 -0.71
CA CYS A 93 -18.50 7.42 0.08
C CYS A 93 -18.09 6.01 -0.35
N LEU A 94 -16.84 5.66 -0.07
CA LEU A 94 -16.25 4.34 -0.30
C LEU A 94 -15.99 3.68 1.06
N VAL A 95 -16.21 2.37 1.14
CA VAL A 95 -16.08 1.56 2.36
C VAL A 95 -14.98 0.54 2.18
N TYR A 96 -14.03 0.53 3.12
CA TYR A 96 -12.90 -0.38 3.16
C TYR A 96 -12.84 -1.13 4.48
N GLU A 97 -12.12 -2.24 4.51
CA GLU A 97 -11.78 -2.93 5.75
C GLU A 97 -10.92 -2.02 6.64
N TYR A 98 -11.25 -1.88 7.92
CA TYR A 98 -10.39 -1.12 8.81
C TYR A 98 -9.24 -2.00 9.30
N VAL A 99 -8.02 -1.69 8.89
CA VAL A 99 -6.82 -2.37 9.37
C VAL A 99 -6.31 -1.67 10.63
N ASP A 100 -6.44 -2.33 11.78
CA ASP A 100 -5.90 -1.86 13.06
C ASP A 100 -4.49 -2.44 13.29
N ILE A 101 -3.46 -1.63 13.08
CA ILE A 101 -2.07 -1.99 13.40
C ILE A 101 -1.77 -1.45 14.79
N GLU A 102 -2.01 -2.25 15.83
CA GLU A 102 -1.65 -1.94 17.22
C GLU A 102 -2.08 -0.52 17.70
N ASN A 103 -3.25 -0.03 17.28
CA ASN A 103 -3.74 1.32 17.55
C ASN A 103 -2.78 2.46 17.14
N SER A 104 -1.92 2.24 16.14
CA SER A 104 -0.90 3.20 15.71
C SER A 104 -0.95 3.36 14.20
N THR A 105 -1.21 4.59 13.73
CA THR A 105 -1.02 4.90 12.32
C THR A 105 0.46 4.89 11.98
N LEU A 106 0.81 4.76 10.69
CA LEU A 106 2.20 4.90 10.23
C LEU A 106 2.81 6.24 10.69
N GLN A 107 1.98 7.28 10.80
CA GLN A 107 2.38 8.58 11.37
C GLN A 107 2.75 8.48 12.84
N ASP A 108 1.98 7.76 13.65
CA ASP A 108 2.26 7.57 15.07
C ASP A 108 3.53 6.74 15.30
N VAL A 109 3.77 5.73 14.46
CA VAL A 109 5.00 4.90 14.49
C VAL A 109 6.24 5.71 14.10
N LEU A 110 6.11 6.67 13.18
CA LEU A 110 7.23 7.45 12.65
C LEU A 110 7.54 8.72 13.46
N ILE A 111 6.54 9.35 14.09
CA ILE A 111 6.65 10.64 14.80
C ILE A 111 6.89 10.48 16.31
N SER A 112 6.72 9.28 16.89
CA SER A 112 6.87 9.03 18.33
C SER A 112 8.08 9.77 18.93
N SER A 113 7.78 10.63 19.92
CA SER A 113 8.73 11.54 20.55
C SER A 113 9.86 10.77 21.22
N ALA A 114 11.04 11.39 21.30
CA ALA A 114 12.22 10.81 21.95
C ALA A 114 12.01 10.44 23.45
N ASP A 115 10.93 10.93 24.08
CA ASP A 115 10.64 10.76 25.50
C ASP A 115 9.68 9.61 25.83
N ASP A 116 9.07 8.96 24.84
CA ASP A 116 8.17 7.84 25.10
C ASP A 116 8.97 6.53 25.23
N ASN A 117 9.36 6.22 26.47
CA ASN A 117 10.10 5.00 26.87
C ASN A 117 9.30 3.70 26.69
N THR A 118 8.11 3.75 26.08
CA THR A 118 7.43 2.55 25.63
C THR A 118 8.20 1.95 24.44
N LEU A 119 8.39 0.63 24.45
CA LEU A 119 9.13 -0.19 23.47
C LEU A 119 8.53 -0.16 22.05
N LYS A 120 8.00 0.95 21.55
CA LYS A 120 7.61 1.10 20.14
C LYS A 120 8.87 1.11 19.29
N LYS A 121 9.14 -0.03 18.64
CA LYS A 121 10.27 -0.24 17.74
C LYS A 121 10.20 0.81 16.62
N LYS A 122 11.07 1.83 16.66
CA LYS A 122 11.19 2.81 15.59
C LYS A 122 11.55 2.11 14.27
N LEU A 123 10.79 2.36 13.21
CA LEU A 123 11.05 1.83 11.88
C LEU A 123 12.45 2.26 11.41
N GLN A 124 13.27 1.29 11.05
CA GLN A 124 14.62 1.55 10.54
C GLN A 124 14.56 2.03 9.09
N TRP A 125 15.67 2.53 8.57
CA TRP A 125 15.73 3.04 7.19
C TRP A 125 15.34 1.99 6.14
N GLN A 126 15.67 0.71 6.37
CA GLN A 126 15.32 -0.39 5.49
C GLN A 126 13.80 -0.55 5.37
N ASP A 127 13.10 -0.55 6.51
CA ASP A 127 11.64 -0.66 6.55
C ASP A 127 10.98 0.53 5.84
N ARG A 128 11.53 1.73 6.05
CA ARG A 128 11.02 2.96 5.43
C ARG A 128 11.18 2.94 3.91
N ILE A 129 12.32 2.48 3.39
CA ILE A 129 12.51 2.31 1.95
C ILE A 129 11.58 1.24 1.37
N ARG A 130 11.41 0.11 2.07
CA ARG A 130 10.49 -0.94 1.65
C ARG A 130 9.05 -0.40 1.54
N ILE A 131 8.57 0.31 2.56
CA ILE A 131 7.24 0.95 2.55
C ILE A 131 7.14 1.94 1.38
N ALA A 132 8.18 2.77 1.15
CA ALA A 132 8.19 3.70 0.02
C ALA A 132 8.04 3.00 -1.33
N ALA A 133 8.78 1.90 -1.54
CA ALA A 133 8.72 1.09 -2.76
C ALA A 133 7.37 0.39 -2.93
N GLU A 134 6.81 -0.20 -1.86
CA GLU A 134 5.51 -0.88 -1.86
C GLU A 134 4.37 0.07 -2.26
N ILE A 135 4.37 1.29 -1.72
CA ILE A 135 3.37 2.32 -2.05
C ILE A 135 3.61 2.89 -3.44
N GLY A 136 4.87 3.04 -3.83
CA GLY A 136 5.28 3.38 -5.18
C GLY A 136 4.72 2.43 -6.23
N SER A 137 4.83 1.12 -6.00
CA SER A 137 4.26 0.08 -6.85
C SER A 137 2.74 0.23 -6.99
N ALA A 138 2.05 0.47 -5.88
CA ALA A 138 0.61 0.67 -5.86
C ALA A 138 0.17 1.87 -6.72
N LEU A 139 0.90 2.98 -6.66
CA LEU A 139 0.60 4.17 -7.47
C LEU A 139 0.86 3.93 -8.95
N CYS A 140 1.95 3.25 -9.30
CA CYS A 140 2.25 2.87 -10.68
C CYS A 140 1.17 1.97 -11.28
N TYR A 141 0.64 1.05 -10.46
CA TYR A 141 -0.52 0.25 -10.84
C TYR A 141 -1.71 1.17 -11.11
N LEU A 142 -2.09 2.04 -10.17
CA LEU A 142 -3.23 2.95 -10.34
C LEU A 142 -3.10 3.85 -11.59
N SER A 143 -1.90 4.37 -11.88
CA SER A 143 -1.64 5.19 -13.07
C SER A 143 -1.78 4.45 -14.39
N THR A 144 -1.64 3.13 -14.38
CA THR A 144 -1.82 2.30 -15.58
C THR A 144 -3.30 2.14 -15.94
N TYR A 145 -4.21 2.22 -14.94
CA TYR A 145 -5.65 1.95 -15.13
C TYR A 145 -6.54 3.19 -15.14
N SER A 146 -6.07 4.35 -14.67
CA SER A 146 -6.86 5.59 -14.69
C SER A 146 -6.13 6.72 -15.39
N LYS A 147 -6.89 7.51 -16.16
CA LYS A 147 -6.38 8.66 -16.90
C LYS A 147 -6.68 10.00 -16.23
N LEU A 148 -7.52 10.07 -15.20
CA LEU A 148 -8.12 11.36 -14.79
C LEU A 148 -8.38 11.48 -13.28
N TYR A 149 -7.82 12.55 -12.69
CA TYR A 149 -8.10 13.18 -11.39
C TYR A 149 -7.96 12.35 -10.09
N VAL A 150 -8.46 11.12 -10.04
CA VAL A 150 -8.43 10.27 -8.83
C VAL A 150 -6.97 10.02 -8.38
N ILE A 151 -6.09 9.73 -9.33
CA ILE A 151 -4.65 9.51 -9.07
C ILE A 151 -3.96 10.79 -8.55
N PHE A 152 -4.42 11.98 -8.95
CA PHE A 152 -3.73 13.24 -8.61
C PHE A 152 -3.73 13.50 -7.09
N LEU A 153 -4.83 13.19 -6.42
CA LEU A 153 -4.94 13.29 -4.96
C LEU A 153 -4.07 12.25 -4.27
N ASP A 154 -4.00 11.04 -4.82
CA ASP A 154 -3.19 9.94 -4.27
C ASP A 154 -1.68 10.17 -4.45
N VAL A 155 -1.25 10.86 -5.51
CA VAL A 155 0.16 11.23 -5.72
C VAL A 155 0.60 12.35 -4.78
N LYS A 156 -0.25 13.34 -4.50
CA LYS A 156 0.04 14.32 -3.44
C LYS A 156 0.07 13.65 -2.06
N ALA A 157 -0.82 12.70 -1.82
CA ALA A 157 -0.80 11.89 -0.60
C ALA A 157 0.50 11.09 -0.47
N PHE A 158 0.99 10.55 -1.58
CA PHE A 158 2.27 9.87 -1.67
C PHE A 158 3.44 10.79 -1.31
N GLY A 159 3.49 12.01 -1.87
CA GLY A 159 4.52 13.00 -1.53
C GLY A 159 4.55 13.32 -0.03
N LYS A 160 3.38 13.55 0.59
CA LYS A 160 3.31 13.76 2.05
C LYS A 160 3.76 12.53 2.83
N LEU A 161 3.45 11.33 2.35
CA LEU A 161 3.87 10.10 2.99
C LEU A 161 5.38 9.86 2.85
N MET A 162 5.99 10.18 1.72
CA MET A 162 7.44 10.13 1.55
C MET A 162 8.13 11.09 2.54
N ASN A 163 7.59 12.31 2.72
CA ASN A 163 8.07 13.21 3.77
C ASN A 163 7.98 12.58 5.16
N LEU A 164 6.85 11.97 5.49
CA LEU A 164 6.67 11.31 6.77
C LEU A 164 7.67 10.16 6.97
N LEU A 165 7.95 9.37 5.93
CA LEU A 165 8.96 8.31 5.96
C LEU A 165 10.38 8.86 6.17
N THR A 166 10.64 10.12 5.80
CA THR A 166 11.90 10.81 6.16
C THR A 166 11.96 11.25 7.63
N GLY A 167 10.89 11.06 8.41
CA GLY A 167 10.80 11.53 9.80
C GLY A 167 10.50 13.02 9.94
N PHE A 168 10.15 13.69 8.84
CA PHE A 168 9.75 15.09 8.86
C PHE A 168 8.23 15.23 8.93
N SER A 169 7.74 15.96 9.93
CA SER A 169 6.32 16.20 10.15
C SER A 169 5.85 17.61 9.78
N GLY A 170 6.74 18.48 9.28
CA GLY A 170 6.40 19.84 8.89
C GLY A 170 5.90 19.95 7.44
N GLU A 171 5.34 21.11 7.09
CA GLU A 171 5.26 21.51 5.69
C GLU A 171 6.66 21.96 5.24
N ILE A 172 7.18 21.37 4.15
CA ILE A 172 8.47 21.78 3.59
C ILE A 172 8.23 23.08 2.81
N ASP A 173 8.77 24.20 3.30
CA ASP A 173 9.01 25.37 2.47
C ASP A 173 10.29 25.09 1.68
N TYR A 174 10.17 24.95 0.36
CA TYR A 174 11.14 24.38 -0.58
C TYR A 174 12.49 25.12 -0.70
N SER A 175 12.89 25.91 0.30
CA SER A 175 14.18 26.54 0.45
C SER A 175 15.33 25.52 0.59
N LEU A 176 16.51 25.88 0.08
CA LEU A 176 17.74 25.08 0.17
C LEU A 176 18.16 24.82 1.63
N ALA A 177 17.79 25.71 2.55
CA ALA A 177 18.12 25.64 3.98
C ALA A 177 17.34 24.51 4.68
N GLU A 178 16.08 24.27 4.31
CA GLU A 178 15.29 23.16 4.85
C GLU A 178 15.78 21.80 4.37
N ARG A 179 16.30 21.71 3.13
CA ARG A 179 16.87 20.46 2.59
C ARG A 179 17.97 19.87 3.48
N LEU A 180 18.86 20.70 4.03
CA LEU A 180 19.93 20.26 4.92
C LEU A 180 19.41 19.89 6.33
N THR A 181 18.38 20.58 6.81
CA THR A 181 17.70 20.27 8.09
C THR A 181 16.95 18.93 8.02
N LEU A 182 16.34 18.64 6.87
CA LEU A 182 15.66 17.38 6.57
C LEU A 182 16.65 16.20 6.59
N ILE A 183 17.79 16.35 5.90
CA ILE A 183 18.87 15.34 5.88
C ILE A 183 19.45 15.11 7.28
N ARG A 184 19.50 16.13 8.14
CA ARG A 184 19.93 15.98 9.55
C ARG A 184 18.89 15.24 10.40
N SER A 185 17.60 15.58 10.29
CA SER A 185 16.53 14.87 11.03
C SER A 185 16.41 13.39 10.64
N LEU A 186 16.67 13.07 9.36
CA LEU A 186 16.77 11.71 8.85
C LEU A 186 17.82 10.86 9.59
N LYS A 187 18.99 11.44 9.91
CA LYS A 187 20.07 10.74 10.63
C LYS A 187 19.72 10.42 12.07
N GLU A 188 18.85 11.20 12.69
CA GLU A 188 18.51 11.07 14.12
C GLU A 188 17.33 10.12 14.36
N THR A 189 16.42 9.97 13.39
CA THR A 189 15.13 9.27 13.59
C THR A 189 15.07 7.84 13.04
N ALA A 190 15.95 7.46 12.11
CA ALA A 190 15.86 6.19 11.36
C ALA A 190 17.15 5.36 11.32
N GLY A 191 18.17 5.72 12.12
CA GLY A 191 19.46 5.04 12.19
C GLY A 191 20.50 5.57 11.18
N GLN A 192 21.50 4.75 10.82
CA GLN A 192 22.58 5.12 9.89
C GLN A 192 22.11 5.11 8.44
N TRP A 193 21.23 6.04 8.09
CA TRP A 193 20.67 6.16 6.75
C TRP A 193 21.76 6.51 5.71
N PRO A 194 21.88 5.77 4.58
CA PRO A 194 22.80 6.12 3.49
C PRO A 194 22.43 7.47 2.86
N GLN A 195 23.33 8.46 2.94
CA GLN A 195 23.01 9.85 2.59
C GLN A 195 22.42 10.01 1.17
N ASP A 196 22.90 9.23 0.21
CA ASP A 196 22.42 9.27 -1.18
C ASP A 196 20.96 8.79 -1.31
N LEU A 197 20.54 7.78 -0.53
CA LEU A 197 19.15 7.32 -0.49
C LEU A 197 18.23 8.36 0.16
N ALA A 198 18.73 9.04 1.19
CA ALA A 198 17.98 10.08 1.89
C ALA A 198 17.68 11.25 0.95
N GLU A 199 18.72 11.73 0.27
CA GLU A 199 18.59 12.81 -0.72
C GLU A 199 17.61 12.45 -1.84
N LYS A 200 17.69 11.22 -2.38
CA LYS A 200 16.76 10.73 -3.40
C LYS A 200 15.31 10.69 -2.92
N LEU A 201 15.05 10.18 -1.72
CA LEU A 201 13.68 10.10 -1.17
C LEU A 201 13.08 11.50 -0.94
N VAL A 202 13.91 12.46 -0.50
CA VAL A 202 13.53 13.87 -0.34
C VAL A 202 13.22 14.52 -1.69
N ASP A 203 14.06 14.27 -2.69
CA ASP A 203 13.87 14.83 -4.03
C ASP A 203 12.61 14.24 -4.70
N LEU A 204 12.34 12.94 -4.50
CA LEU A 204 11.10 12.28 -4.92
C LEU A 204 9.87 12.92 -4.25
N SER A 205 9.93 13.15 -2.95
CA SER A 205 8.85 13.81 -2.23
C SER A 205 8.58 15.23 -2.74
N ARG A 206 9.64 16.02 -2.98
CA ARG A 206 9.53 17.35 -3.58
C ARG A 206 8.82 17.28 -4.94
N SER A 207 9.25 16.32 -5.77
CA SER A 207 8.64 16.07 -7.06
C SER A 207 7.13 15.83 -6.91
N CYS A 208 6.72 14.96 -5.97
CA CYS A 208 5.32 14.57 -5.75
C CYS A 208 4.43 15.72 -5.25
N ASN A 209 5.00 16.64 -4.48
CA ASN A 209 4.25 17.79 -3.98
C ASN A 209 4.16 18.95 -4.98
N SER A 210 5.09 19.03 -5.94
CA SER A 210 5.16 20.10 -6.95
C SER A 210 4.16 19.93 -8.12
N ILE A 211 3.42 18.82 -8.16
CA ILE A 211 2.52 18.51 -9.27
C ILE A 211 1.35 19.50 -9.31
N LEU A 212 1.24 20.20 -10.45
CA LEU A 212 0.16 21.11 -10.76
C LEU A 212 -0.92 20.39 -11.57
N TYR A 213 -2.16 20.86 -11.46
CA TYR A 213 -3.38 20.24 -12.01
C TYR A 213 -3.36 19.98 -13.54
N ASN A 214 -2.36 20.49 -14.26
CA ASN A 214 -2.26 20.51 -15.73
C ASN A 214 -1.01 19.83 -16.30
N SER A 215 -0.18 19.15 -15.48
CA SER A 215 1.01 18.44 -15.98
C SER A 215 0.67 17.06 -16.55
N ASP A 216 1.50 16.57 -17.48
CA ASP A 216 1.45 15.21 -18.01
C ASP A 216 1.72 14.19 -16.89
N VAL A 217 0.64 13.72 -16.25
CA VAL A 217 0.66 12.79 -15.12
C VAL A 217 1.35 11.48 -15.51
N GLU A 218 1.26 11.07 -16.78
CA GLU A 218 1.86 9.83 -17.26
C GLU A 218 3.39 9.92 -17.24
N PHE A 219 3.95 11.01 -17.79
CA PHE A 219 5.40 11.28 -17.74
C PHE A 219 5.91 11.40 -16.29
N TYR A 220 5.11 12.06 -15.43
CA TYR A 220 5.42 12.23 -14.02
C TYR A 220 5.49 10.88 -13.29
N MET A 221 4.51 10.02 -13.50
CA MET A 221 4.44 8.71 -12.87
C MET A 221 5.58 7.80 -13.31
N GLU A 222 5.99 7.86 -14.58
CA GLU A 222 7.17 7.12 -15.05
C GLU A 222 8.46 7.62 -14.38
N THR A 223 8.57 8.93 -14.12
CA THR A 223 9.70 9.50 -13.36
C THR A 223 9.72 9.00 -11.92
N VAL A 224 8.58 9.06 -11.22
CA VAL A 224 8.44 8.56 -9.83
C VAL A 224 8.79 7.08 -9.74
N LYS A 225 8.27 6.27 -10.67
CA LYS A 225 8.54 4.85 -10.77
C LYS A 225 10.03 4.55 -10.93
N THR A 226 10.68 5.26 -11.84
CA THR A 226 12.11 5.08 -12.12
C THR A 226 12.95 5.40 -10.87
N GLU A 227 12.68 6.54 -10.21
CA GLU A 227 13.41 6.94 -9.01
C GLU A 227 13.20 5.99 -7.84
N LEU A 228 11.97 5.52 -7.62
CA LEU A 228 11.68 4.52 -6.58
C LEU A 228 12.39 3.20 -6.80
N GLU A 229 12.43 2.74 -8.05
CA GLU A 229 13.10 1.49 -8.40
C GLU A 229 14.63 1.60 -8.24
N GLU A 230 15.21 2.76 -8.55
CA GLU A 230 16.62 3.03 -8.25
C GLU A 230 16.91 3.07 -6.75
N ILE A 231 16.05 3.73 -5.96
CA ILE A 231 16.15 3.77 -4.50
C ILE A 231 16.08 2.35 -3.93
N ARG A 232 15.14 1.53 -4.41
CA ARG A 232 14.96 0.13 -4.00
C ARG A 232 16.19 -0.71 -4.30
N LYS A 233 16.67 -0.72 -5.55
CA LYS A 233 17.85 -1.50 -5.96
C LYS A 233 19.10 -1.12 -5.16
N LYS A 234 19.29 0.17 -4.89
CA LYS A 234 20.38 0.65 -4.05
C LYS A 234 20.24 0.18 -2.60
N ALA A 235 19.04 0.22 -2.03
CA ALA A 235 18.79 -0.28 -0.68
C ALA A 235 19.03 -1.79 -0.57
N GLU A 236 18.56 -2.58 -1.54
CA GLU A 236 18.82 -4.03 -1.62
C GLU A 236 20.32 -4.34 -1.73
N GLY A 237 21.09 -3.54 -2.47
CA GLY A 237 22.54 -3.68 -2.56
C GLY A 237 23.30 -3.37 -1.26
N ILE A 238 22.70 -2.63 -0.34
CA ILE A 238 23.28 -2.27 0.97
C ILE A 238 22.87 -3.29 2.05
N VAL A 239 21.67 -3.85 1.95
CA VAL A 239 21.18 -4.88 2.86
C VAL A 239 21.68 -6.24 2.39
N SER A 240 22.79 -6.70 2.96
CA SER A 240 23.17 -8.11 2.80
C SER A 240 22.03 -9.00 3.34
N PRO A 241 21.59 -10.05 2.63
CA PRO A 241 20.47 -10.90 3.06
C PRO A 241 20.64 -11.49 4.47
N CYS A 242 21.88 -11.55 4.98
CA CYS A 242 22.23 -12.17 6.24
C CYS A 242 22.61 -11.20 7.37
N ALA A 243 22.52 -9.88 7.17
CA ALA A 243 22.94 -8.90 8.18
C ALA A 243 21.76 -8.31 8.96
N GLY A 244 21.11 -9.15 9.78
CA GLY A 244 20.43 -8.69 11.00
C GLY A 244 18.99 -8.19 10.89
N SER A 245 18.08 -8.95 10.28
CA SER A 245 16.64 -8.79 10.54
C SER A 245 16.28 -9.47 11.87
N ARG A 246 16.19 -8.68 12.94
CA ARG A 246 15.30 -9.04 14.06
C ARG A 246 13.90 -8.67 13.61
N GLY A 247 13.14 -9.67 13.17
CA GLY A 247 11.78 -9.56 12.65
C GLY A 247 10.84 -8.72 13.52
N LEU A 248 9.80 -8.18 12.87
CA LEU A 248 8.62 -7.68 13.55
C LEU A 248 7.92 -8.89 14.19
N GLY A 249 7.81 -8.87 15.51
CA GLY A 249 7.25 -9.97 16.28
C GLY A 249 5.76 -10.13 16.02
N PHE A 250 5.40 -11.02 15.11
CA PHE A 250 4.11 -11.69 15.19
C PHE A 250 4.20 -12.74 16.30
N ASN A 251 3.20 -12.73 17.19
CA ASN A 251 3.14 -13.62 18.34
C ASN A 251 3.37 -15.08 17.93
N ARG A 252 4.35 -15.68 18.62
CA ARG A 252 4.73 -17.09 18.57
C ARG A 252 3.57 -17.98 19.02
N GLU A 253 2.86 -18.59 18.08
CA GLU A 253 2.26 -19.92 18.26
C GLU A 253 2.15 -20.63 16.90
N ALA A 254 3.14 -21.43 16.55
CA ALA A 254 2.99 -22.66 15.77
C ALA A 254 4.33 -23.41 15.71
N SER A 255 4.48 -24.44 16.54
CA SER A 255 5.36 -25.55 16.20
C SER A 255 4.74 -26.32 15.03
N ASN A 256 5.34 -26.25 13.85
CA ASN A 256 5.54 -27.37 12.92
C ASN A 256 6.41 -26.90 11.74
N ASP A 257 7.24 -27.79 11.22
CA ASP A 257 8.10 -27.60 10.04
C ASP A 257 7.34 -27.50 8.71
N GLU A 258 6.06 -27.11 8.75
CA GLU A 258 5.24 -26.97 7.55
C GLU A 258 5.39 -25.58 6.95
N ILE A 259 5.57 -25.58 5.63
CA ILE A 259 5.61 -24.38 4.80
C ILE A 259 4.20 -23.75 4.82
N PRO A 260 4.06 -22.47 5.21
CA PRO A 260 2.79 -21.76 5.11
C PRO A 260 2.23 -21.86 3.70
N SER A 261 0.97 -22.26 3.55
CA SER A 261 0.33 -22.42 2.23
C SER A 261 0.33 -21.13 1.40
N ALA A 262 0.36 -19.96 2.05
CA ALA A 262 0.49 -18.66 1.41
C ALA A 262 1.83 -18.46 0.66
N PHE A 263 2.87 -19.26 0.98
CA PHE A 263 4.17 -19.20 0.32
C PHE A 263 4.24 -20.09 -0.93
N LEU A 264 3.28 -21.00 -1.09
CA LEU A 264 3.26 -21.95 -2.19
C LEU A 264 2.59 -21.33 -3.43
N CYS A 265 3.24 -21.49 -4.57
CA CYS A 265 2.66 -21.12 -5.86
C CYS A 265 1.44 -21.99 -6.14
N PRO A 266 0.27 -21.41 -6.46
CA PRO A 266 -0.92 -22.20 -6.81
C PRO A 266 -0.76 -23.13 -8.02
N ILE A 267 0.12 -22.78 -8.97
CA ILE A 267 0.36 -23.56 -10.19
C ILE A 267 1.41 -24.65 -9.94
N TYR A 268 2.58 -24.26 -9.45
CA TYR A 268 3.70 -25.19 -9.25
C TYR A 268 3.64 -25.97 -7.93
N GLN A 269 2.86 -25.50 -6.96
CA GLN A 269 2.78 -26.08 -5.60
C GLN A 269 4.14 -26.12 -4.87
N GLU A 270 5.05 -25.22 -5.26
CA GLU A 270 6.39 -25.03 -4.67
C GLU A 270 6.49 -23.64 -4.04
N VAL A 271 7.46 -23.43 -3.14
CA VAL A 271 7.72 -22.10 -2.54
C VAL A 271 8.06 -21.09 -3.65
N MET A 272 7.34 -19.98 -3.67
CA MET A 272 7.57 -18.91 -4.66
C MET A 272 8.92 -18.25 -4.43
N LYS A 273 9.70 -18.11 -5.52
CA LYS A 273 10.98 -17.40 -5.56
C LYS A 273 10.82 -15.99 -6.10
N ASP A 274 9.90 -15.81 -7.04
CA ASP A 274 9.58 -14.52 -7.66
C ASP A 274 8.05 -14.29 -7.66
N PRO A 275 7.43 -14.09 -6.48
CA PRO A 275 5.98 -14.01 -6.37
C PRO A 275 5.41 -12.78 -7.08
N HIS A 276 4.41 -13.00 -7.93
CA HIS A 276 3.69 -11.97 -8.70
C HIS A 276 2.18 -12.11 -8.55
N VAL A 277 1.49 -10.99 -8.32
CA VAL A 277 0.03 -10.90 -8.28
C VAL A 277 -0.51 -10.77 -9.70
N ALA A 278 -1.51 -11.59 -10.05
CA ALA A 278 -2.28 -11.46 -11.28
C ALA A 278 -3.59 -10.66 -11.06
N ALA A 279 -4.35 -10.39 -12.13
CA ALA A 279 -5.58 -9.58 -12.08
C ALA A 279 -6.66 -10.10 -11.12
N ASP A 280 -6.61 -11.39 -10.78
CA ASP A 280 -7.51 -12.03 -9.82
C ASP A 280 -7.14 -11.76 -8.36
N GLY A 281 -6.01 -11.08 -8.11
CA GLY A 281 -5.51 -10.75 -6.77
C GLY A 281 -4.70 -11.87 -6.11
N PHE A 282 -4.48 -13.01 -6.78
CA PHE A 282 -3.68 -14.10 -6.24
C PHE A 282 -2.21 -13.99 -6.64
N CYS A 283 -1.33 -14.41 -5.72
CA CYS A 283 0.11 -14.52 -5.98
C CYS A 283 0.45 -15.86 -6.65
N TYR A 284 1.31 -15.80 -7.66
CA TYR A 284 1.86 -16.94 -8.38
C TYR A 284 3.37 -16.79 -8.51
N GLU A 285 4.08 -17.90 -8.72
CA GLU A 285 5.45 -17.83 -9.23
C GLU A 285 5.42 -17.18 -10.62
N ARG A 286 6.23 -16.15 -10.85
CA ARG A 286 6.22 -15.35 -12.08
C ARG A 286 6.29 -16.23 -13.32
N GLU A 287 7.24 -17.16 -13.35
CA GLU A 287 7.43 -18.03 -14.50
C GLU A 287 6.20 -18.91 -14.77
N ALA A 288 5.52 -19.35 -13.71
CA ALA A 288 4.35 -20.21 -13.81
C ALA A 288 3.17 -19.48 -14.45
N ILE A 289 2.85 -18.29 -13.96
CA ILE A 289 1.73 -17.51 -14.47
C ILE A 289 2.03 -16.93 -15.86
N GLU A 290 3.29 -16.55 -16.14
CA GLU A 290 3.68 -16.16 -17.50
C GLU A 290 3.50 -17.30 -18.50
N LYS A 291 3.88 -18.55 -18.14
CA LYS A 291 3.67 -19.73 -18.99
C LYS A 291 2.19 -20.02 -19.21
N TRP A 292 1.37 -19.87 -18.17
CA TRP A 292 -0.08 -20.03 -18.26
C TRP A 292 -0.69 -19.05 -19.27
N LEU A 293 -0.37 -17.76 -19.15
CA LEU A 293 -0.85 -16.72 -20.07
C LEU A 293 -0.34 -16.94 -21.50
N LYS A 294 0.97 -17.25 -21.67
CA LYS A 294 1.57 -17.57 -22.97
C LYS A 294 0.97 -18.83 -23.62
N GLY A 295 0.39 -19.73 -22.81
CA GLY A 295 -0.37 -20.90 -23.27
C GLY A 295 -1.71 -20.57 -23.91
N GLY A 296 -2.10 -19.29 -23.97
CA GLY A 296 -3.37 -18.82 -24.53
C GLY A 296 -4.51 -18.82 -23.52
N HIS A 297 -4.23 -19.03 -22.23
CA HIS A 297 -5.22 -18.95 -21.17
C HIS A 297 -5.41 -17.49 -20.74
N ASP A 298 -6.66 -17.00 -20.80
CA ASP A 298 -7.07 -15.68 -20.30
C ASP A 298 -7.84 -15.77 -18.97
N THR A 299 -7.64 -16.86 -18.22
CA THR A 299 -8.38 -17.20 -17.00
C THR A 299 -7.45 -17.37 -15.80
N SER A 300 -7.98 -17.16 -14.60
CA SER A 300 -7.34 -17.39 -13.31
C SER A 300 -7.04 -18.88 -13.13
N PRO A 301 -5.78 -19.28 -12.90
CA PRO A 301 -5.42 -20.67 -12.61
C PRO A 301 -6.12 -21.27 -11.40
N LEU A 302 -6.51 -20.42 -10.43
CA LEU A 302 -7.17 -20.85 -9.19
C LEU A 302 -8.69 -20.93 -9.30
N THR A 303 -9.30 -19.92 -9.93
CA THR A 303 -10.76 -19.76 -9.92
C THR A 303 -11.42 -20.10 -11.25
N ASN A 304 -10.62 -20.26 -12.30
CA ASN A 304 -11.06 -20.44 -13.69
C ASN A 304 -11.95 -19.29 -14.21
N LEU A 305 -11.92 -18.12 -13.55
CA LEU A 305 -12.60 -16.91 -13.99
C LEU A 305 -11.72 -16.13 -14.95
N LYS A 306 -12.31 -15.45 -15.93
CA LYS A 306 -11.56 -14.61 -16.87
C LYS A 306 -10.78 -13.52 -16.12
N LEU A 307 -9.49 -13.40 -16.41
CA LEU A 307 -8.65 -12.33 -15.88
C LEU A 307 -9.03 -11.01 -16.56
N GLN A 308 -9.13 -9.94 -15.77
CA GLN A 308 -9.46 -8.62 -16.31
C GLN A 308 -8.33 -8.07 -17.19
N HIS A 309 -7.09 -8.46 -16.88
CA HIS A 309 -5.88 -8.05 -17.59
C HIS A 309 -4.75 -9.10 -17.41
N GLU A 310 -3.72 -9.02 -18.24
CA GLU A 310 -2.55 -9.93 -18.20
C GLU A 310 -1.35 -9.34 -17.44
N ILE A 311 -1.49 -8.13 -16.89
CA ILE A 311 -0.42 -7.47 -16.13
C ILE A 311 -0.14 -8.26 -14.84
N LEU A 312 1.14 -8.57 -14.63
CA LEU A 312 1.67 -9.24 -13.44
C LEU A 312 2.45 -8.24 -12.60
N ILE A 313 2.19 -8.22 -11.30
CA ILE A 313 2.71 -7.22 -10.38
C ILE A 313 3.61 -7.92 -9.35
N PRO A 314 4.90 -7.56 -9.21
CA PRO A 314 5.76 -8.15 -8.19
C PRO A 314 5.20 -7.99 -6.78
N CYS A 315 5.15 -9.06 -5.99
CA CYS A 315 4.65 -9.06 -4.61
C CYS A 315 5.81 -9.01 -3.60
N GLN A 316 6.39 -7.82 -3.42
CA GLN A 316 7.57 -7.63 -2.55
C GLN A 316 7.31 -7.98 -1.09
N THR A 317 6.07 -7.78 -0.63
CA THR A 317 5.68 -8.11 0.75
C THR A 317 5.76 -9.61 0.99
N LEU A 318 5.24 -10.42 0.08
CA LEU A 318 5.30 -11.88 0.18
C LEU A 318 6.73 -12.40 -0.01
N LEU A 319 7.49 -11.82 -0.95
CA LEU A 319 8.89 -12.15 -1.15
C LEU A 319 9.72 -11.93 0.12
N SER A 320 9.52 -10.80 0.80
CA SER A 320 10.21 -10.51 2.05
C SER A 320 9.83 -11.50 3.16
N LEU A 321 8.55 -11.86 3.28
CA LEU A 321 8.09 -12.85 4.27
C LEU A 321 8.68 -14.25 4.02
N ILE A 322 8.76 -14.67 2.75
CA ILE A 322 9.39 -15.93 2.36
C ILE A 322 10.89 -15.89 2.68
N THR A 323 11.55 -14.78 2.36
CA THR A 323 12.99 -14.58 2.63
C THR A 323 13.28 -14.64 4.13
N ASP A 324 12.50 -13.91 4.94
CA ASP A 324 12.62 -13.94 6.39
C ASP A 324 12.43 -15.35 6.95
N TRP A 325 11.42 -16.10 6.46
CA TRP A 325 11.17 -17.48 6.85
C TRP A 325 12.34 -18.43 6.52
N HIS A 326 12.98 -18.26 5.36
CA HIS A 326 14.20 -19.00 4.99
C HIS A 326 15.38 -18.66 5.92
N CYS A 327 15.61 -17.37 6.17
CA CYS A 327 16.69 -16.87 7.01
C CYS A 327 16.58 -17.36 8.46
N GLU A 328 15.38 -17.27 9.05
CA GLU A 328 15.14 -17.72 10.43
C GLU A 328 15.40 -19.21 10.63
N ARG A 329 15.22 -20.01 9.57
CA ARG A 329 15.35 -21.47 9.59
C ARG A 329 16.70 -21.96 9.05
N SER A 330 17.58 -21.04 8.64
CA SER A 330 18.83 -21.38 7.94
C SER A 330 18.63 -22.31 6.73
N ILE A 331 17.47 -22.22 6.08
CA ILE A 331 17.16 -22.96 4.86
C ILE A 331 17.73 -22.13 3.70
N PRO A 332 18.57 -22.70 2.82
CA PRO A 332 19.05 -21.99 1.64
C PRO A 332 17.87 -21.41 0.86
N TYR A 333 17.93 -20.12 0.53
CA TYR A 333 16.98 -19.54 -0.40
C TYR A 333 17.19 -20.22 -1.77
N PRO A 334 16.14 -20.81 -2.36
CA PRO A 334 16.28 -21.75 -3.47
C PRO A 334 16.54 -21.08 -4.83
#